data_AF-M5RWR2-F1
#
_entry.id   AF-M5RWR2-F1
#
_cell.length_a   1.000
_cell.length_b   1.000
_cell.length_c   1.000
_cell.angle_alpha   90.00
_cell.angle_beta   90.00
_cell.angle_gamma   90.00
#
_symmetry.space_group_name_H-M   'P 1'
#
loop_
_entity.id
_entity.type
_entity.pdbx_description
1 polymer ?
#
loop_
_entity_poly.entity_id
_entity_poly.type
_entity_poly.pdbx_seq_one_letter_code
_entity_poly.pdbx_strand_id
1 'polypeptide(L)'
;MGEVFAHESIALVGGRDLGILMATAGLVYGMISGIGWINLGARRGWFPTNRLAHNAPLLDSAKTEVAAPPRVPIGYATIRSETLDPLLLQALWLITAFGIGMALQQAVLMVAVTLDGWFTSDTVRDAANQQLSTRLSFSRILDFPLFIYTLFGGLIVRRSTRLLGCEERIDSDSIGRLSAAAMDVLVVAAIASLNIAAVATMIVPFSILAIAGAIWTGVCLLVISRWVLPRDHWFELGLINYGMSTGVTATGFVLLRLVDPDLDTDAAENYALAAPLSAPFIGGGMLTIGLPLLVLERVPLAITSLTAAVIVIGLIVVGRRWQPAAKD
;
A
#
# COMPACT_ATOMS: atom_id res chain seq x y z
N MET A 1 9.40 -5.14 -8.31
CA MET A 1 10.33 -3.98 -8.22
C MET A 1 11.78 -4.37 -8.26
N GLY A 2 12.27 -5.27 -7.40
CA GLY A 2 13.67 -5.73 -7.42
C GLY A 2 14.14 -6.34 -8.76
N GLU A 3 13.21 -6.87 -9.56
CA GLU A 3 13.49 -7.42 -10.90
C GLU A 3 13.91 -6.36 -11.93
N VAL A 4 13.54 -5.09 -11.73
CA VAL A 4 13.99 -3.99 -12.60
C VAL A 4 15.51 -3.85 -12.55
N PHE A 5 16.11 -4.08 -11.38
CA PHE A 5 17.56 -4.01 -11.21
C PHE A 5 18.32 -5.18 -11.85
N ALA A 6 17.61 -6.27 -12.19
CA ALA A 6 18.17 -7.43 -12.89
C ALA A 6 18.17 -7.25 -14.42
N HIS A 7 17.56 -6.18 -14.95
CA HIS A 7 17.58 -5.89 -16.38
C HIS A 7 19.01 -5.61 -16.88
N GLU A 8 19.33 -6.06 -18.09
CA GLU A 8 20.69 -6.02 -18.67
C GLU A 8 21.31 -4.60 -18.71
N SER A 9 20.48 -3.57 -18.76
CA SER A 9 20.92 -2.16 -18.77
C SER A 9 21.37 -1.62 -17.40
N ILE A 10 20.90 -2.21 -16.30
CA ILE A 10 21.25 -1.79 -14.93
C ILE A 10 22.27 -2.76 -14.31
N ALA A 11 22.19 -4.05 -14.65
CA ALA A 11 23.14 -5.11 -14.31
C ALA A 11 23.56 -5.17 -12.82
N LEU A 12 22.65 -4.82 -11.91
CA LEU A 12 22.95 -4.80 -10.48
C LEU A 12 22.71 -6.19 -9.89
N VAL A 13 23.77 -6.99 -9.86
CA VAL A 13 23.78 -8.33 -9.23
C VAL A 13 23.41 -8.19 -7.75
N GLY A 14 22.31 -8.82 -7.34
CA GLY A 14 21.76 -8.73 -5.97
C GLY A 14 20.79 -7.57 -5.72
N GLY A 15 20.45 -6.76 -6.74
CA GLY A 15 19.49 -5.66 -6.60
C GLY A 15 18.08 -6.08 -6.18
N ARG A 16 17.67 -7.31 -6.55
CA ARG A 16 16.41 -7.90 -6.09
C ARG A 16 16.39 -8.10 -4.57
N ASP A 17 17.43 -8.71 -4.03
CA ASP A 17 17.57 -9.01 -2.61
C ASP A 17 17.68 -7.72 -1.80
N LEU A 18 18.42 -6.72 -2.31
CA LEU A 18 18.51 -5.39 -1.71
C LEU A 18 17.15 -4.68 -1.66
N GLY A 19 16.36 -4.79 -2.73
CA GLY A 19 15.01 -4.22 -2.78
C GLY A 19 14.04 -4.88 -1.79
N ILE A 20 14.11 -6.21 -1.66
CA ILE A 20 13.33 -6.96 -0.66
C ILE A 20 13.74 -6.55 0.75
N LEU A 21 15.05 -6.45 1.02
CA LEU A 21 15.56 -5.98 2.32
C LEU A 21 15.11 -4.55 2.65
N MET A 22 15.15 -3.65 1.68
CA MET A 22 14.70 -2.28 1.88
C MET A 22 13.21 -2.23 2.21
N ALA A 23 12.39 -3.04 1.55
CA ALA A 23 10.95 -3.12 1.80
C ALA A 23 10.64 -3.65 3.21
N THR A 24 11.36 -4.67 3.68
CA THR A 24 11.16 -5.23 5.03
C THR A 24 11.66 -4.29 6.12
N ALA A 25 12.86 -3.72 5.96
CA ALA A 25 13.40 -2.74 6.90
C ALA A 25 12.52 -1.48 6.97
N GLY A 26 11.99 -1.04 5.83
CA GLY A 26 11.06 0.07 5.73
C GLY A 26 9.80 -0.15 6.56
N LEU A 27 9.20 -1.35 6.50
CA LEU A 27 7.96 -1.63 7.24
C LEU A 27 8.18 -1.54 8.76
N VAL A 28 9.26 -2.16 9.25
CA VAL A 28 9.62 -2.11 10.67
C VAL A 28 9.90 -0.67 11.10
N TYR A 29 10.69 0.05 10.31
CA TYR A 29 10.95 1.47 10.54
C TYR A 29 9.64 2.28 10.58
N GLY A 30 8.77 2.11 9.60
CA GLY A 30 7.52 2.84 9.45
C GLY A 30 6.57 2.66 10.63
N MET A 31 6.47 1.44 11.15
CA MET A 31 5.65 1.16 12.33
C MET A 31 6.21 1.82 13.59
N ILE A 32 7.52 1.64 13.87
CA ILE A 32 8.16 2.20 15.07
C ILE A 32 8.15 3.73 15.02
N SER A 33 8.58 4.32 13.91
CA SER A 33 8.62 5.76 13.71
C SER A 33 7.22 6.37 13.65
N GLY A 34 6.24 5.68 13.06
CA GLY A 34 4.83 6.07 13.04
C GLY A 34 4.25 6.29 14.43
N ILE A 35 4.53 5.37 15.36
CA ILE A 35 4.15 5.52 16.77
C ILE A 35 4.82 6.76 17.39
N GLY A 36 6.09 7.01 17.05
CA GLY A 36 6.81 8.23 17.44
C GLY A 36 6.12 9.51 16.94
N TRP A 37 5.69 9.53 15.68
CA TRP A 37 4.95 10.65 15.09
C TRP A 37 3.57 10.85 15.72
N ILE A 38 2.86 9.77 16.06
CA ILE A 38 1.58 9.84 16.78
C ILE A 38 1.77 10.49 18.16
N ASN A 39 2.80 10.09 18.91
CA ASN A 39 3.12 10.70 20.21
C ASN A 39 3.45 12.20 20.06
N LEU A 40 4.23 12.56 19.03
CA LEU A 40 4.50 13.96 18.71
C LEU A 40 3.21 14.73 18.39
N GLY A 41 2.32 14.15 17.58
CA GLY A 41 1.03 14.75 17.23
C GLY A 41 0.10 14.92 18.42
N ALA A 42 0.09 13.96 19.34
CA ALA A 42 -0.66 14.05 20.59
C ALA A 42 -0.17 15.21 21.46
N ARG A 43 1.16 15.38 21.59
CA ARG A 43 1.76 16.50 22.34
C ARG A 43 1.51 17.86 21.71
N ARG A 44 1.37 17.91 20.38
CA ARG A 44 1.14 19.14 19.62
C ARG A 44 -0.35 19.43 19.37
N GLY A 45 -1.25 18.55 19.82
CA GLY A 45 -2.69 18.69 19.63
C GLY A 45 -3.14 18.63 18.17
N TRP A 46 -2.47 17.82 17.33
CA TRP A 46 -2.82 17.70 15.90
C TRP A 46 -4.09 16.91 15.64
N PHE A 47 -4.57 16.17 16.64
CA PHE A 47 -5.81 15.41 16.61
C PHE A 47 -6.41 15.36 18.02
N PRO A 48 -7.72 15.08 18.19
CA PRO A 48 -8.36 15.01 19.49
C PRO A 48 -7.78 13.87 20.33
N THR A 49 -7.06 14.18 21.40
CA THR A 49 -6.42 13.17 22.28
C THR A 49 -7.43 12.31 23.05
N ASN A 50 -8.71 12.70 23.12
CA ASN A 50 -9.78 11.86 23.65
C ASN A 50 -9.92 10.53 22.85
N ARG A 51 -9.53 10.52 21.57
CA ARG A 51 -9.49 9.30 20.75
C ARG A 51 -8.38 8.33 21.15
N LEU A 52 -7.28 8.84 21.73
CA LEU A 52 -6.25 8.00 22.33
C LEU A 52 -6.76 7.34 23.60
N ALA A 53 -7.68 7.98 24.35
CA ALA A 53 -8.23 7.45 25.59
C ALA A 53 -8.99 6.12 25.38
N HIS A 54 -9.53 5.89 24.19
CA HIS A 54 -10.11 4.61 23.78
C HIS A 54 -9.06 3.47 23.76
N ASN A 55 -7.78 3.79 23.53
CA ASN A 55 -6.63 2.88 23.55
C ASN A 55 -5.72 3.06 24.79
N ALA A 56 -5.90 4.14 25.56
CA ALA A 56 -5.09 4.53 26.72
C ALA A 56 -5.29 3.74 28.02
N PRO A 57 -6.24 2.79 28.19
CA PRO A 57 -6.24 1.99 29.41
C PRO A 57 -4.93 1.22 29.60
N LEU A 58 -4.09 1.08 28.56
CA LEU A 58 -2.79 0.42 28.64
C LEU A 58 -1.64 1.30 29.17
N LEU A 59 -1.75 2.63 29.09
CA LEU A 59 -0.66 3.55 29.47
C LEU A 59 -0.86 4.20 30.85
N ASP A 60 -2.12 4.39 31.27
CA ASP A 60 -2.45 5.00 32.57
C ASP A 60 -2.53 3.97 33.72
N SER A 61 -2.72 2.68 33.40
CA SER A 61 -2.67 1.57 34.37
C SER A 61 -1.28 1.34 34.99
N ALA A 62 -0.23 2.00 34.49
CA ALA A 62 1.10 1.92 35.10
C ALA A 62 1.27 2.83 36.33
N LYS A 63 0.35 3.76 36.59
CA LYS A 63 0.47 4.74 37.68
C LYS A 63 -0.70 4.80 38.67
N THR A 64 -1.79 4.09 38.39
CA THR A 64 -2.95 4.06 39.28
C THR A 64 -3.43 2.61 39.41
N GLU A 65 -3.66 2.13 40.63
CA GLU A 65 -4.29 0.84 40.96
C GLU A 65 -5.77 0.82 40.53
N VAL A 66 -6.06 1.19 39.29
CA VAL A 66 -7.36 1.04 38.66
C VAL A 66 -7.43 -0.37 38.10
N ALA A 67 -8.52 -1.07 38.42
CA ALA A 67 -8.82 -2.41 37.94
C ALA A 67 -8.37 -2.58 36.48
N ALA A 68 -7.63 -3.68 36.21
CA ALA A 68 -7.11 -3.97 34.88
C ALA A 68 -8.23 -3.75 33.85
N PRO A 69 -7.96 -3.00 32.77
CA PRO A 69 -8.99 -2.73 31.78
C PRO A 69 -9.60 -4.04 31.28
N PRO A 70 -10.91 -4.04 30.98
CA PRO A 70 -11.58 -5.23 30.47
C PRO A 70 -10.79 -5.74 29.26
N ARG A 71 -10.47 -7.04 29.26
CA ARG A 71 -9.73 -7.67 28.16
C ARG A 71 -10.52 -7.46 26.88
N VAL A 72 -9.94 -6.74 25.93
CA VAL A 72 -10.57 -6.54 24.62
C VAL A 72 -10.43 -7.85 23.83
N PRO A 73 -11.54 -8.40 23.30
CA PRO A 73 -11.47 -9.62 22.52
C PRO A 73 -10.60 -9.41 21.27
N ILE A 74 -9.85 -10.45 20.93
CA ILE A 74 -8.91 -10.47 19.81
C ILE A 74 -9.67 -10.65 18.48
N GLY A 75 -10.85 -11.25 18.51
CA GLY A 75 -11.77 -11.42 17.39
C GLY A 75 -13.00 -12.16 17.87
N TYR A 76 -14.05 -12.21 17.06
CA TYR A 76 -15.31 -12.85 17.41
C TYR A 76 -15.51 -14.13 16.60
N ALA A 77 -15.83 -15.22 17.30
CA ALA A 77 -16.21 -16.47 16.63
C ALA A 77 -17.58 -16.28 15.96
N THR A 78 -17.60 -16.30 14.63
CA THR A 78 -18.83 -16.08 13.86
C THR A 78 -19.66 -17.34 13.65
N ILE A 79 -19.07 -18.51 13.86
CA ILE A 79 -19.73 -19.82 13.82
C ILE A 79 -19.30 -20.63 15.05
N ARG A 80 -20.13 -21.59 15.48
CA ARG A 80 -19.77 -22.58 16.51
C ARG A 80 -18.63 -23.48 16.01
N SER A 81 -17.58 -23.60 16.82
CA SER A 81 -16.39 -24.41 16.53
C SER A 81 -16.67 -25.91 16.30
N GLU A 82 -17.88 -26.37 16.61
CA GLU A 82 -18.35 -27.75 16.36
C GLU A 82 -18.54 -28.05 14.86
N THR A 83 -18.71 -27.02 14.02
CA THR A 83 -18.94 -27.20 12.57
C THR A 83 -17.71 -26.88 11.73
N LEU A 84 -17.10 -25.73 11.97
CA LEU A 84 -15.89 -25.24 11.33
C LEU A 84 -15.13 -24.39 12.35
N ASP A 85 -13.80 -24.46 12.31
CA ASP A 85 -12.97 -23.55 13.09
C ASP A 85 -13.26 -22.09 12.63
N PRO A 86 -13.63 -21.17 13.54
CA PRO A 86 -13.95 -19.79 13.20
C PRO A 86 -12.80 -19.06 12.49
N LEU A 87 -11.54 -19.33 12.87
CA LEU A 87 -10.37 -18.73 12.23
C LEU A 87 -10.16 -19.30 10.82
N LEU A 88 -10.39 -20.60 10.65
CA LEU A 88 -10.34 -21.25 9.34
C LEU A 88 -11.39 -20.65 8.40
N LEU A 89 -12.59 -20.34 8.90
CA LEU A 89 -13.62 -19.68 8.09
C LEU A 89 -13.14 -18.31 7.58
N GLN A 90 -12.51 -17.51 8.44
CA GLN A 90 -11.96 -16.21 8.01
C GLN A 90 -10.85 -16.38 6.97
N ALA A 91 -9.98 -17.40 7.14
CA ALA A 91 -8.98 -17.74 6.15
C ALA A 91 -9.60 -18.17 4.80
N LEU A 92 -10.68 -18.95 4.84
CA LEU A 92 -11.41 -19.37 3.63
C LEU A 92 -11.99 -18.16 2.88
N TRP A 93 -12.50 -17.14 3.57
CA TRP A 93 -12.96 -15.91 2.90
C TRP A 93 -11.83 -15.22 2.15
N LEU A 94 -10.64 -15.11 2.77
CA LEU A 94 -9.46 -14.52 2.12
C LEU A 94 -8.97 -15.35 0.93
N ILE A 95 -8.89 -16.67 1.06
CA ILE A 95 -8.51 -17.59 -0.02
C ILE A 95 -9.52 -17.49 -1.18
N THR A 96 -10.82 -17.42 -0.87
CA THR A 96 -11.86 -17.28 -1.89
C THR A 96 -11.73 -15.95 -2.63
N ALA A 97 -11.53 -14.84 -1.90
CA ALA A 97 -11.31 -13.53 -2.50
C ALA A 97 -10.07 -13.52 -3.41
N PHE A 98 -8.98 -14.14 -2.97
CA PHE A 98 -7.76 -14.31 -3.75
C PHE A 98 -8.00 -15.14 -5.02
N GLY A 99 -8.68 -16.28 -4.89
CA GLY A 99 -9.01 -17.16 -6.01
C GLY A 99 -9.88 -16.49 -7.07
N ILE A 100 -10.90 -15.72 -6.65
CA ILE A 100 -11.72 -14.91 -7.56
C ILE A 100 -10.86 -13.85 -8.25
N GLY A 101 -9.96 -13.19 -7.51
CA GLY A 101 -9.01 -12.24 -8.09
C GLY A 101 -8.13 -12.86 -9.16
N MET A 102 -7.55 -14.03 -8.91
CA MET A 102 -6.77 -14.75 -9.92
C MET A 102 -7.61 -15.12 -11.15
N ALA A 103 -8.84 -15.59 -10.96
CA ALA A 103 -9.73 -15.92 -12.06
C ALA A 103 -10.09 -14.68 -12.90
N LEU A 104 -10.35 -13.53 -12.25
CA LEU A 104 -10.57 -12.25 -12.93
C LEU A 104 -9.34 -11.80 -13.73
N GLN A 105 -8.14 -11.89 -13.14
CA GLN A 105 -6.90 -11.54 -13.84
C GLN A 105 -6.72 -12.42 -15.09
N GLN A 106 -6.91 -13.73 -14.97
CA GLN A 106 -6.81 -14.65 -16.10
C GLN A 106 -7.86 -14.36 -17.18
N ALA A 107 -9.11 -14.05 -16.79
CA ALA A 107 -10.16 -13.69 -17.72
C ALA A 107 -9.82 -12.40 -18.49
N VAL A 108 -9.32 -11.37 -17.81
CA VAL A 108 -8.91 -10.11 -18.45
C VAL A 108 -7.74 -10.34 -19.41
N LEU A 109 -6.73 -11.11 -19.01
CA LEU A 109 -5.61 -11.45 -19.89
C LEU A 109 -6.06 -12.27 -21.10
N MET A 110 -6.99 -13.21 -20.93
CA MET A 110 -7.56 -13.98 -22.03
C MET A 110 -8.30 -13.07 -23.03
N VAL A 111 -9.14 -12.16 -22.54
CA VAL A 111 -9.82 -11.17 -23.38
C VAL A 111 -8.81 -10.28 -24.10
N ALA A 112 -7.80 -9.77 -23.39
CA ALA A 112 -6.78 -8.92 -23.99
C ALA A 112 -6.03 -9.62 -25.13
N VAL A 113 -5.66 -10.90 -24.96
CA VAL A 113 -5.00 -11.71 -26.00
C VAL A 113 -5.94 -11.96 -27.18
N THR A 114 -7.22 -12.26 -26.94
CA THR A 114 -8.20 -12.46 -28.02
C THR A 114 -8.42 -11.18 -28.84
N LEU A 115 -8.49 -10.02 -28.17
CA LEU A 115 -8.62 -8.72 -28.81
C LEU A 115 -7.36 -8.39 -29.62
N ASP A 116 -6.16 -8.57 -29.06
CA ASP A 116 -4.90 -8.40 -29.79
C ASP A 116 -4.87 -9.28 -31.06
N GLY A 117 -5.38 -10.52 -30.98
CA GLY A 117 -5.52 -11.43 -32.12
C GLY A 117 -6.53 -10.98 -33.18
N TRP A 118 -7.65 -10.38 -32.78
CA TRP A 118 -8.67 -9.84 -33.69
C TRP A 118 -8.25 -8.53 -34.37
N PHE A 119 -7.52 -7.67 -33.67
CA PHE A 119 -7.03 -6.41 -34.23
C PHE A 119 -5.81 -6.60 -35.14
N THR A 120 -5.04 -7.68 -34.95
CA THR A 120 -3.88 -8.00 -35.80
C THR A 120 -4.22 -8.77 -37.07
N SER A 121 -5.47 -9.21 -37.25
CA SER A 121 -5.86 -10.04 -38.40
C SER A 121 -6.12 -9.31 -39.72
N ASP A 122 -6.20 -7.96 -39.79
CA ASP A 122 -6.78 -7.31 -40.99
C ASP A 122 -6.10 -6.06 -41.59
N THR A 123 -4.85 -5.69 -41.24
CA THR A 123 -4.13 -4.66 -42.03
C THR A 123 -2.64 -4.95 -42.22
N VAL A 124 -2.24 -4.95 -43.49
CA VAL A 124 -0.90 -4.97 -44.11
C VAL A 124 0.32 -4.97 -43.16
N ARG A 125 1.14 -6.03 -43.34
CA ARG A 125 2.43 -6.29 -42.69
C ARG A 125 3.51 -5.28 -43.09
N ASP A 126 3.41 -4.04 -42.63
CA ASP A 126 4.53 -3.09 -42.66
C ASP A 126 5.33 -3.22 -41.36
N ALA A 127 6.64 -3.43 -41.48
CA ALA A 127 7.58 -3.62 -40.36
C ALA A 127 7.57 -2.45 -39.34
N ALA A 128 7.08 -1.27 -39.73
CA ALA A 128 6.86 -0.13 -38.85
C ALA A 128 5.66 -0.33 -37.88
N ASN A 129 4.60 -1.04 -38.30
CA ASN A 129 3.44 -1.36 -37.47
C ASN A 129 3.69 -2.53 -36.52
N GLN A 130 4.67 -3.39 -36.78
CA GLN A 130 5.02 -4.49 -35.87
C GLN A 130 5.63 -3.97 -34.56
N GLN A 131 6.43 -2.90 -34.60
CA GLN A 131 6.93 -2.25 -33.38
C GLN A 131 5.84 -1.44 -32.67
N LEU A 132 4.90 -0.86 -33.41
CA LEU A 132 3.79 -0.09 -32.85
C LEU A 132 2.73 -0.99 -32.17
N SER A 133 2.36 -2.11 -32.80
CA SER A 133 1.46 -3.13 -32.23
C SER A 133 2.09 -3.85 -31.04
N THR A 134 3.40 -4.06 -31.06
CA THR A 134 4.14 -4.54 -29.89
C THR A 134 4.01 -3.50 -28.76
N ARG A 135 4.19 -2.20 -29.02
CA ARG A 135 4.11 -1.14 -27.99
C ARG A 135 2.71 -0.75 -27.54
N LEU A 136 1.67 -1.08 -28.31
CA LEU A 136 0.25 -0.82 -28.02
C LEU A 136 -0.54 -2.11 -27.70
N SER A 137 0.13 -3.22 -27.38
CA SER A 137 -0.57 -4.47 -27.09
C SER A 137 -1.51 -4.26 -25.89
N PHE A 138 -2.81 -4.50 -26.08
CA PHE A 138 -3.81 -4.31 -25.03
C PHE A 138 -3.48 -5.18 -23.81
N SER A 139 -2.83 -6.32 -24.05
CA SER A 139 -2.21 -7.19 -23.05
C SER A 139 -1.30 -6.45 -22.05
N ARG A 140 -0.50 -5.47 -22.46
CA ARG A 140 0.38 -4.73 -21.55
C ARG A 140 -0.32 -3.60 -20.80
N ILE A 141 -1.38 -3.04 -21.37
CA ILE A 141 -2.16 -1.96 -20.75
C ILE A 141 -3.09 -2.53 -19.67
N LEU A 142 -3.57 -3.77 -19.86
CA LEU A 142 -4.50 -4.44 -18.95
C LEU A 142 -3.82 -5.39 -17.95
N ASP A 143 -2.49 -5.51 -17.97
CA ASP A 143 -1.74 -6.30 -16.98
C ASP A 143 -1.56 -5.53 -15.66
N PHE A 144 -2.68 -5.35 -14.97
CA PHE A 144 -2.68 -4.78 -13.63
C PHE A 144 -2.10 -5.76 -12.60
N PRO A 145 -1.48 -5.28 -11.51
CA PRO A 145 -1.03 -6.15 -10.43
C PRO A 145 -2.16 -6.98 -9.82
N LEU A 146 -1.86 -8.23 -9.44
CA LEU A 146 -2.83 -9.17 -8.86
C LEU A 146 -3.62 -8.58 -7.68
N PHE A 147 -3.02 -7.71 -6.86
CA PHE A 147 -3.71 -7.12 -5.70
C PHE A 147 -4.97 -6.32 -6.09
N ILE A 148 -5.01 -5.71 -7.29
CA ILE A 148 -6.19 -4.98 -7.77
C ILE A 148 -7.32 -5.96 -8.02
N TYR A 149 -7.03 -7.06 -8.69
CA TYR A 149 -8.01 -8.11 -8.94
C TYR A 149 -8.48 -8.78 -7.66
N THR A 150 -7.60 -8.97 -6.66
CA THR A 150 -8.01 -9.54 -5.36
C THR A 150 -8.85 -8.57 -4.53
N LEU A 151 -8.66 -7.25 -4.66
CA LEU A 151 -9.60 -6.27 -4.09
C LEU A 151 -11.01 -6.41 -4.68
N PHE A 152 -11.12 -6.55 -6.00
CA PHE A 152 -12.40 -6.85 -6.65
C PHE A 152 -12.96 -8.22 -6.20
N GLY A 153 -12.09 -9.23 -6.06
CA GLY A 153 -12.46 -10.53 -5.50
C GLY A 153 -13.04 -10.40 -4.09
N GLY A 154 -12.42 -9.60 -3.22
CA GLY A 154 -12.94 -9.29 -1.89
C GLY A 154 -14.28 -8.57 -1.92
N LEU A 155 -14.46 -7.61 -2.84
CA LEU A 155 -15.74 -6.94 -3.04
C LEU A 155 -16.83 -7.90 -3.50
N ILE A 156 -16.51 -8.84 -4.40
CA ILE A 156 -17.44 -9.89 -4.86
C ILE A 156 -17.81 -10.83 -3.71
N VAL A 157 -16.84 -11.26 -2.88
CA VAL A 157 -17.12 -12.08 -1.69
C VAL A 157 -18.03 -11.33 -0.73
N ARG A 158 -17.75 -10.05 -0.47
CA ARG A 158 -18.56 -9.23 0.43
C ARG A 158 -19.97 -8.99 -0.11
N ARG A 159 -20.10 -8.75 -1.42
CA ARG A 159 -21.41 -8.60 -2.04
C ARG A 159 -22.20 -9.91 -2.05
N SER A 160 -21.54 -11.03 -2.33
CA SER A 160 -22.14 -12.37 -2.29
C SER A 160 -22.64 -12.73 -0.89
N THR A 161 -21.84 -12.50 0.15
CA THR A 161 -22.24 -12.78 1.55
C THR A 161 -23.39 -11.88 2.00
N ARG A 162 -23.42 -10.62 1.59
CA ARG A 162 -24.55 -9.72 1.83
C ARG A 162 -25.82 -10.19 1.13
N LEU A 163 -25.73 -10.66 -0.12
CA LEU A 163 -26.88 -11.21 -0.86
C LEU A 163 -27.42 -12.49 -0.23
N LEU A 164 -26.53 -13.31 0.34
CA LEU A 164 -26.87 -14.55 1.05
C LEU A 164 -27.32 -14.33 2.50
N GLY A 165 -27.40 -13.07 2.96
CA GLY A 165 -27.78 -12.73 4.34
C GLY A 165 -26.78 -13.23 5.40
N CYS A 166 -25.53 -13.48 5.03
CA CYS A 166 -24.50 -14.07 5.88
C CYS A 166 -23.35 -13.08 6.20
N GLU A 167 -23.61 -11.77 6.18
CA GLU A 167 -22.58 -10.74 6.43
C GLU A 167 -21.96 -10.88 7.84
N GLU A 168 -22.75 -11.29 8.83
CA GLU A 168 -22.31 -11.55 10.21
C GLU A 168 -21.25 -12.66 10.32
N ARG A 169 -21.01 -13.43 9.24
CA ARG A 169 -19.98 -14.49 9.23
C ARG A 169 -18.56 -13.98 9.00
N ILE A 170 -18.42 -12.73 8.56
CA ILE A 170 -17.12 -12.09 8.31
C ILE A 170 -16.74 -11.29 9.55
N ASP A 171 -15.65 -11.67 10.20
CA ASP A 171 -15.09 -10.93 11.34
C ASP A 171 -13.85 -10.14 10.89
N SER A 172 -13.98 -8.82 10.84
CA SER A 172 -12.91 -7.94 10.36
C SER A 172 -11.66 -7.98 11.26
N ASP A 173 -11.83 -8.20 12.55
CA ASP A 173 -10.73 -8.22 13.51
C ASP A 173 -9.86 -9.46 13.34
N SER A 174 -10.50 -10.64 13.21
CA SER A 174 -9.80 -11.89 12.89
C SER A 174 -9.11 -11.82 11.53
N ILE A 175 -9.74 -11.25 10.50
CA ILE A 175 -9.11 -11.03 9.19
C ILE A 175 -7.89 -10.12 9.31
N GLY A 176 -8.00 -9.03 10.08
CA GLY A 176 -6.90 -8.10 10.33
C GLY A 176 -5.70 -8.80 10.97
N ARG A 177 -5.94 -9.70 11.95
CA ARG A 177 -4.88 -10.48 12.60
C ARG A 177 -4.26 -11.52 11.70
N LEU A 178 -5.06 -12.21 10.88
CA LEU A 178 -4.54 -13.16 9.89
C LEU A 178 -3.66 -12.46 8.87
N SER A 179 -4.06 -11.26 8.42
CA SER A 179 -3.24 -10.42 7.55
C SER A 179 -1.94 -9.96 8.22
N ALA A 180 -1.97 -9.60 9.52
CA ALA A 180 -0.77 -9.23 10.26
C ALA A 180 0.19 -10.42 10.41
N ALA A 181 -0.31 -11.60 10.79
CA ALA A 181 0.48 -12.82 10.91
C ALA A 181 1.10 -13.23 9.56
N ALA A 182 0.35 -13.12 8.45
CA ALA A 182 0.89 -13.36 7.12
C ALA A 182 2.03 -12.39 6.77
N MET A 183 1.93 -11.13 7.20
CA MET A 183 2.99 -10.14 7.02
C MET A 183 4.26 -10.50 7.80
N ASP A 184 4.12 -10.95 9.05
CA ASP A 184 5.25 -11.40 9.86
C ASP A 184 5.97 -12.60 9.22
N VAL A 185 5.21 -13.59 8.72
CA VAL A 185 5.76 -14.73 7.99
C VAL A 185 6.50 -14.28 6.73
N LEU A 186 5.93 -13.33 5.98
CA LEU A 186 6.58 -12.76 4.79
C LEU A 186 7.89 -12.08 5.14
N VAL A 187 7.93 -11.30 6.23
CA VAL A 187 9.15 -10.62 6.70
C VAL A 187 10.22 -11.64 7.09
N VAL A 188 9.85 -12.69 7.84
CA VAL A 188 10.79 -13.75 8.22
C VAL A 188 11.33 -14.49 6.99
N ALA A 189 10.47 -14.84 6.03
CA ALA A 189 10.89 -15.48 4.78
C ALA A 189 11.80 -14.59 3.93
N ALA A 190 11.53 -13.29 3.88
CA ALA A 190 12.36 -12.29 3.19
C ALA A 190 13.74 -12.13 3.85
N ILE A 191 13.81 -12.09 5.19
CA ILE A 191 15.10 -12.05 5.90
C ILE A 191 15.86 -13.37 5.70
N ALA A 192 15.16 -14.51 5.73
CA ALA A 192 15.77 -15.83 5.56
C ALA A 192 16.32 -16.07 4.14
N SER A 193 15.69 -15.48 3.12
CA SER A 193 16.12 -15.59 1.71
C SER A 193 17.21 -14.57 1.32
N LEU A 194 17.62 -13.70 2.25
CA LEU A 194 18.55 -12.62 1.99
C LEU A 194 19.97 -13.13 1.75
N ASN A 195 20.57 -12.72 0.63
CA ASN A 195 22.00 -12.94 0.41
C ASN A 195 22.85 -11.96 1.24
N ILE A 196 23.29 -12.42 2.42
CA ILE A 196 24.08 -11.63 3.38
C ILE A 196 25.34 -11.03 2.74
N ALA A 197 25.99 -11.77 1.82
CA ALA A 197 27.20 -11.30 1.16
C ALA A 197 26.93 -10.11 0.22
N ALA A 198 25.82 -10.14 -0.53
CA ALA A 198 25.42 -9.05 -1.42
C ALA A 198 25.01 -7.78 -0.65
N VAL A 199 24.46 -7.94 0.56
CA VAL A 199 24.10 -6.81 1.43
C VAL A 199 25.34 -6.20 2.06
N ALA A 200 26.29 -7.01 2.52
CA ALA A 200 27.51 -6.53 3.17
C ALA A 200 28.36 -5.66 2.23
N THR A 201 28.42 -6.00 0.94
CA THR A 201 29.15 -5.19 -0.07
C THR A 201 28.46 -3.86 -0.38
N MET A 202 27.13 -3.79 -0.24
CA MET A 202 26.31 -2.61 -0.58
C MET A 202 25.71 -1.91 0.63
N ILE A 203 26.23 -2.17 1.84
CA ILE A 203 25.68 -1.65 3.08
C ILE A 203 25.71 -0.11 3.13
N VAL A 204 26.78 0.50 2.61
CA VAL A 204 26.93 1.97 2.60
C VAL A 204 25.87 2.63 1.69
N PRO A 205 25.75 2.27 0.39
CA PRO A 205 24.66 2.77 -0.46
C PRO A 205 23.26 2.49 0.11
N PHE A 206 23.07 1.28 0.67
CA PHE A 206 21.81 0.89 1.29
C PHE A 206 21.44 1.79 2.46
N SER A 207 22.35 2.02 3.40
CA SER A 207 22.09 2.87 4.57
C SER A 207 21.82 4.32 4.17
N ILE A 208 22.52 4.85 3.16
CA ILE A 208 22.25 6.20 2.64
C ILE A 208 20.82 6.29 2.09
N LEU A 209 20.40 5.33 1.26
CA LEU A 209 19.05 5.29 0.72
C LEU A 209 17.98 5.11 1.81
N ALA A 210 18.25 4.25 2.80
CA ALA A 210 17.32 4.00 3.89
C ALA A 210 17.12 5.26 4.75
N ILE A 211 18.21 5.95 5.10
CA ILE A 211 18.16 7.20 5.88
C ILE A 211 17.51 8.32 5.07
N ALA A 212 17.86 8.47 3.79
CA ALA A 212 17.24 9.47 2.92
C ALA A 212 15.73 9.23 2.76
N GLY A 213 15.31 7.98 2.57
CA GLY A 213 13.91 7.58 2.51
C GLY A 213 13.17 7.81 3.83
N ALA A 214 13.81 7.51 4.96
CA ALA A 214 13.29 7.76 6.30
C ALA A 214 13.06 9.26 6.56
N ILE A 215 14.04 10.10 6.21
CA ILE A 215 13.94 11.56 6.32
C ILE A 215 12.84 12.08 5.39
N TRP A 216 12.84 11.64 4.14
CA TRP A 216 11.87 12.10 3.13
C TRP A 216 10.43 11.76 3.54
N THR A 217 10.16 10.52 3.97
CA THR A 217 8.83 10.12 4.43
C THR A 217 8.40 10.91 5.67
N GLY A 218 9.32 11.19 6.60
CA GLY A 218 9.07 12.07 7.73
C GLY A 218 8.74 13.52 7.33
N VAL A 219 9.48 14.09 6.36
CA VAL A 219 9.21 15.43 5.80
C VAL A 219 7.86 15.47 5.10
N CYS A 220 7.53 14.43 4.31
CA CYS A 220 6.23 14.29 3.68
C CYS A 220 5.11 14.32 4.72
N LEU A 221 5.23 13.54 5.79
CA LEU A 221 4.23 13.50 6.86
C LEU A 221 4.10 14.83 7.61
N LEU A 222 5.22 15.44 8.03
CA LEU A 222 5.17 16.58 8.95
C LEU A 222 5.02 17.93 8.26
N VAL A 223 5.57 18.08 7.05
CA VAL A 223 5.62 19.36 6.34
C VAL A 223 4.64 19.37 5.20
N ILE A 224 4.72 18.37 4.30
CA ILE A 224 3.94 18.37 3.06
C ILE A 224 2.46 18.06 3.35
N SER A 225 2.15 17.06 4.17
CA SER A 225 0.78 16.72 4.53
C SER A 225 0.03 17.91 5.14
N ARG A 226 0.68 18.65 6.05
CA ARG A 226 0.10 19.86 6.66
C ARG A 226 -0.14 20.99 5.65
N TRP A 227 0.61 21.00 4.55
CA TRP A 227 0.53 22.03 3.52
C TRP A 227 -0.46 21.71 2.39
N VAL A 228 -0.66 20.41 2.10
CA VAL A 228 -1.40 19.94 0.92
C VAL A 228 -2.72 19.25 1.26
N LEU A 229 -2.85 18.61 2.43
CA LEU A 229 -4.06 17.86 2.78
C LEU A 229 -5.11 18.76 3.47
N PRO A 230 -6.40 18.35 3.51
CA PRO A 230 -7.46 19.08 4.21
C PRO A 230 -7.10 19.32 5.69
N ARG A 231 -7.33 20.54 6.19
CA ARG A 231 -6.88 20.95 7.53
C ARG A 231 -7.54 20.20 8.68
N ASP A 232 -8.71 19.62 8.46
CA ASP A 232 -9.52 18.99 9.51
C ASP A 232 -8.97 17.63 9.93
N HIS A 233 -8.33 16.90 9.00
CA HIS A 233 -7.81 15.54 9.20
C HIS A 233 -6.51 15.27 8.43
N TRP A 234 -5.68 16.30 8.25
CA TRP A 234 -4.41 16.21 7.53
C TRP A 234 -3.45 15.20 8.16
N PHE A 235 -3.49 15.05 9.49
CA PHE A 235 -2.58 14.18 10.23
C PHE A 235 -3.00 12.72 10.06
N GLU A 236 -4.28 12.41 10.23
CA GLU A 236 -4.89 11.10 10.00
C GLU A 236 -4.64 10.63 8.57
N LEU A 237 -4.97 11.45 7.58
CA LEU A 237 -4.76 11.14 6.17
C LEU A 237 -3.26 11.06 5.81
N GLY A 238 -2.45 11.93 6.42
CA GLY A 238 -0.99 11.92 6.27
C GLY A 238 -0.37 10.63 6.82
N LEU A 239 -0.90 10.12 7.93
CA LEU A 239 -0.42 8.91 8.60
C LEU A 239 -0.71 7.64 7.78
N ILE A 240 -1.86 7.59 7.09
CA ILE A 240 -2.15 6.52 6.10
C ILE A 240 -1.10 6.53 4.98
N ASN A 241 -0.84 7.70 4.39
CA ASN A 241 0.13 7.85 3.30
C ASN A 241 1.57 7.56 3.77
N TYR A 242 1.92 7.97 5.00
CA TYR A 242 3.20 7.65 5.62
C TYR A 242 3.39 6.15 5.76
N GLY A 243 2.42 5.47 6.40
CA GLY A 243 2.48 4.02 6.59
C GLY A 243 2.54 3.26 5.26
N MET A 244 1.80 3.70 4.24
CA MET A 244 1.88 3.16 2.88
C MET A 244 3.25 3.38 2.24
N SER A 245 3.85 4.56 2.40
CA SER A 245 5.17 4.88 1.83
C SER A 245 6.31 4.10 2.49
N THR A 246 6.18 3.79 3.78
CA THR A 246 7.17 3.01 4.53
C THR A 246 6.91 1.50 4.50
N GLY A 247 5.72 1.05 4.11
CA GLY A 247 5.34 -0.36 4.16
C GLY A 247 4.20 -0.67 3.19
N VAL A 248 3.06 -1.07 3.73
CA VAL A 248 1.85 -1.35 2.94
C VAL A 248 0.70 -0.49 3.43
N THR A 249 -0.33 -0.33 2.59
CA THR A 249 -1.56 0.39 2.97
C THR A 249 -2.13 -0.09 4.31
N ALA A 250 -2.09 -1.40 4.58
CA ALA A 250 -2.55 -1.95 5.86
C ALA A 250 -1.79 -1.37 7.07
N THR A 251 -0.48 -1.15 6.96
CA THR A 251 0.33 -0.49 8.01
C THR A 251 -0.13 0.96 8.24
N GLY A 252 -0.48 1.68 7.17
CA GLY A 252 -1.07 3.01 7.27
C GLY A 252 -2.41 3.01 8.03
N PHE A 253 -3.27 2.03 7.78
CA PHE A 253 -4.55 1.88 8.50
C PHE A 253 -4.38 1.45 9.96
N VAL A 254 -3.34 0.67 10.28
CA VAL A 254 -3.00 0.35 11.68
C VAL A 254 -2.62 1.62 12.43
N LEU A 255 -1.77 2.46 11.84
CA LEU A 255 -1.39 3.74 12.44
C LEU A 255 -2.59 4.70 12.56
N LEU A 256 -3.46 4.75 11.54
CA LEU A 256 -4.70 5.53 11.58
C LEU A 256 -5.58 5.11 12.76
N ARG A 257 -5.83 3.80 12.95
CA ARG A 257 -6.69 3.29 14.02
C ARG A 257 -6.18 3.57 15.43
N LEU A 258 -4.90 3.91 15.60
CA LEU A 258 -4.39 4.38 16.89
C LEU A 258 -4.87 5.80 17.21
N VAL A 259 -5.11 6.61 16.18
CA VAL A 259 -5.47 8.04 16.27
C VAL A 259 -6.96 8.25 16.05
N ASP A 260 -7.58 7.44 15.21
CA ASP A 260 -8.99 7.43 14.82
C ASP A 260 -9.51 5.97 14.79
N PRO A 261 -9.79 5.37 15.96
CA PRO A 261 -10.17 3.95 16.07
C PRO A 261 -11.48 3.61 15.35
N ASP A 262 -12.45 4.51 15.47
CA ASP A 262 -13.81 4.35 14.92
C ASP A 262 -13.91 4.79 13.45
N LEU A 263 -12.81 5.32 12.87
CA LEU A 263 -12.76 5.87 11.51
C LEU A 263 -13.79 7.00 11.30
N ASP A 264 -13.98 7.84 12.32
CA ASP A 264 -14.94 8.95 12.30
C ASP A 264 -14.48 10.08 11.37
N THR A 265 -13.18 10.15 11.05
CA THR A 265 -12.65 11.14 10.11
C THR A 265 -12.81 10.68 8.67
N ASP A 266 -13.01 11.63 7.77
CA ASP A 266 -13.05 11.37 6.33
C ASP A 266 -11.69 10.89 5.77
N ALA A 267 -10.64 10.74 6.59
CA ALA A 267 -9.32 10.32 6.15
C ALA A 267 -9.35 8.94 5.48
N ALA A 268 -10.04 7.97 6.09
CA ALA A 268 -10.14 6.62 5.56
C ALA A 268 -10.91 6.59 4.22
N GLU A 269 -12.04 7.31 4.15
CA GLU A 269 -12.87 7.40 2.95
C GLU A 269 -12.12 8.10 1.81
N ASN A 270 -11.53 9.27 2.07
CA ASN A 270 -10.76 10.02 1.08
C ASN A 270 -9.60 9.19 0.53
N TYR A 271 -8.90 8.45 1.39
CA TYR A 271 -7.84 7.55 0.94
C TYR A 271 -8.40 6.40 0.09
N ALA A 272 -9.50 5.78 0.52
CA ALA A 272 -10.11 4.66 -0.21
C ALA A 272 -10.62 5.05 -1.60
N LEU A 273 -11.09 6.29 -1.77
CA LEU A 273 -11.48 6.84 -3.07
C LEU A 273 -10.28 7.11 -3.98
N ALA A 274 -9.17 7.60 -3.42
CA ALA A 274 -7.98 7.99 -4.18
C ALA A 274 -7.03 6.82 -4.49
N ALA A 275 -6.91 5.84 -3.60
CA ALA A 275 -5.90 4.79 -3.67
C ALA A 275 -6.05 3.88 -4.91
N PRO A 276 -7.24 3.41 -5.32
CA PRO A 276 -7.40 2.59 -6.53
C PRO A 276 -7.02 3.34 -7.81
N LEU A 277 -7.22 4.66 -7.83
CA LEU A 277 -6.88 5.50 -8.97
C LEU A 277 -5.38 5.77 -9.06
N SER A 278 -4.66 5.86 -7.93
CA SER A 278 -3.24 6.22 -7.91
C SER A 278 -2.29 5.02 -7.85
N ALA A 279 -2.69 3.92 -7.23
CA ALA A 279 -1.86 2.73 -7.01
C ALA A 279 -1.30 2.09 -8.31
N PRO A 280 -2.07 1.98 -9.42
CA PRO A 280 -1.55 1.44 -10.69
C PRO A 280 -0.42 2.28 -11.29
N PHE A 281 -0.33 3.57 -10.95
CA PHE A 281 0.68 4.47 -11.49
C PHE A 281 1.91 4.53 -10.59
N ILE A 282 1.70 4.71 -9.28
CA ILE A 282 2.77 5.05 -8.31
C ILE A 282 3.20 3.84 -7.48
N GLY A 283 2.26 3.05 -6.98
CA GLY A 283 2.46 2.00 -5.97
C GLY A 283 2.95 0.66 -6.50
N GLY A 284 3.75 0.64 -7.56
CA GLY A 284 4.21 -0.62 -8.14
C GLY A 284 4.07 -0.75 -9.65
N GLY A 285 3.34 0.15 -10.30
CA GLY A 285 2.98 0.01 -11.70
C GLY A 285 3.75 0.91 -12.65
N MET A 286 3.02 1.55 -13.57
CA MET A 286 3.58 2.07 -14.82
C MET A 286 4.73 3.07 -14.65
N LEU A 287 4.64 4.02 -13.71
CA LEU A 287 5.70 5.03 -13.54
C LEU A 287 6.92 4.43 -12.85
N THR A 288 6.72 3.63 -11.81
CA THR A 288 7.83 3.12 -10.99
C THR A 288 8.62 2.04 -11.72
N ILE A 289 7.99 1.23 -12.59
CA ILE A 289 8.68 0.27 -13.48
C ILE A 289 9.18 0.97 -14.76
N GLY A 290 8.37 1.86 -15.33
CA GLY A 290 8.67 2.50 -16.61
C GLY A 290 9.76 3.56 -16.52
N LEU A 291 9.91 4.26 -15.39
CA LEU A 291 10.90 5.32 -15.24
C LEU A 291 12.34 4.80 -15.38
N PRO A 292 12.77 3.73 -14.68
CA PRO A 292 14.13 3.19 -14.84
C PRO A 292 14.36 2.55 -16.22
N LEU A 293 13.36 1.82 -16.75
CA LEU A 293 13.53 1.01 -17.96
C LEU A 293 13.30 1.78 -19.27
N LEU A 294 12.46 2.80 -19.30
CA LEU A 294 12.08 3.50 -20.53
C LEU A 294 12.63 4.92 -20.60
N VAL A 295 12.70 5.60 -19.45
CA VAL A 295 13.02 7.03 -19.40
C VAL A 295 14.50 7.24 -19.09
N LEU A 296 15.04 6.58 -18.06
CA LEU A 296 16.45 6.76 -17.67
C LEU A 296 17.45 6.18 -18.67
N GLU A 297 17.07 5.22 -19.51
CA GLU A 297 17.91 4.73 -20.62
C GLU A 297 18.09 5.76 -21.75
N ARG A 298 17.12 6.70 -21.90
CA ARG A 298 17.04 7.59 -23.07
C ARG A 298 17.20 9.06 -22.74
N VAL A 299 16.93 9.44 -21.49
CA VAL A 299 16.88 10.83 -21.04
C VAL A 299 17.85 11.01 -19.87
N PRO A 300 18.72 12.04 -19.91
CA PRO A 300 19.62 12.36 -18.80
C PRO A 300 18.88 12.50 -17.47
N LEU A 301 19.50 12.00 -16.40
CA LEU A 301 18.91 11.94 -15.06
C LEU A 301 18.51 13.33 -14.50
N ALA A 302 19.19 14.39 -14.94
CA ALA A 302 18.87 15.77 -14.59
C ALA A 302 17.53 16.23 -15.19
N ILE A 303 17.24 15.84 -16.43
CA ILE A 303 16.00 16.25 -17.12
C ILE A 303 14.81 15.47 -16.55
N THR A 304 14.98 14.18 -16.28
CA THR A 304 13.92 13.34 -15.70
C THR A 304 13.53 13.79 -14.30
N SER A 305 14.52 14.08 -13.44
CA SER A 305 14.28 14.60 -12.09
C SER A 305 13.64 16.00 -12.10
N LEU A 306 14.08 16.89 -12.99
CA LEU A 306 13.48 18.22 -13.14
C LEU A 306 12.01 18.11 -13.62
N THR A 307 11.75 17.26 -14.61
CA THR A 307 10.39 17.07 -15.15
C THR A 307 9.46 16.49 -14.09
N ALA A 308 9.92 15.48 -13.33
CA ALA A 308 9.17 14.92 -12.22
C ALA A 308 8.89 15.98 -11.14
N ALA A 309 9.89 16.80 -10.78
CA ALA A 309 9.72 17.89 -9.82
C ALA A 309 8.68 18.92 -10.30
N VAL A 310 8.73 19.32 -11.57
CA VAL A 310 7.75 20.25 -12.16
C VAL A 310 6.33 19.66 -12.13
N ILE A 311 6.18 18.38 -12.46
CA ILE A 311 4.89 17.69 -12.41
C ILE A 311 4.35 17.67 -10.97
N VAL A 312 5.20 17.29 -10.00
CA VAL A 312 4.81 17.25 -8.58
C VAL A 312 4.42 18.64 -8.09
N ILE A 313 5.21 19.67 -8.38
CA ILE A 313 4.89 21.05 -8.02
C ILE A 313 3.58 21.49 -8.69
N GLY A 314 3.39 21.18 -9.96
CA GLY A 314 2.15 21.46 -10.70
C GLY A 314 0.93 20.81 -10.05
N LEU A 315 1.02 19.53 -9.69
CA LEU A 315 -0.03 18.81 -8.98
C LEU A 315 -0.34 19.43 -7.62
N ILE A 316 0.68 19.86 -6.88
CA ILE A 316 0.48 20.52 -5.59
C ILE A 316 -0.21 21.88 -5.79
N VAL A 317 0.21 22.69 -6.77
CA VAL A 317 -0.42 23.98 -7.06
C VAL A 317 -1.88 23.81 -7.48
N VAL A 318 -2.18 22.84 -8.34
CA VAL A 318 -3.56 22.53 -8.76
C VAL A 318 -4.39 22.04 -7.58
N GLY A 319 -3.87 21.09 -6.79
CA GLY A 319 -4.55 20.57 -5.60
C GLY A 319 -4.88 21.68 -4.61
N ARG A 320 -3.95 22.62 -4.40
CA ARG A 320 -4.17 23.77 -3.52
C ARG A 320 -5.20 24.77 -4.06
N ARG A 321 -5.31 24.93 -5.38
CA ARG A 321 -6.33 25.79 -6.02
C ARG A 321 -7.73 25.18 -5.95
N TRP A 322 -7.83 23.86 -5.86
CA TRP A 322 -9.10 23.12 -5.80
C TRP A 322 -9.59 22.88 -4.37
N GLN A 323 -8.78 23.16 -3.36
CA GLN A 323 -9.28 23.21 -1.98
C GLN A 323 -10.27 24.37 -1.84
N PRO A 324 -11.56 24.10 -1.54
CA PRO A 324 -12.49 25.18 -1.27
C PRO A 324 -11.95 26.01 -0.09
N ALA A 325 -11.95 27.33 -0.24
CA ALA A 325 -11.62 28.23 0.86
C ALA A 325 -12.51 27.87 2.05
N ALA A 326 -11.90 27.68 3.23
CA ALA A 326 -12.62 27.41 4.45
C ALA A 326 -13.74 28.46 4.61
N LYS A 327 -14.96 28.01 4.86
CA LYS A 327 -16.01 28.90 5.35
C LYS A 327 -15.59 29.28 6.77
N ASP A 328 -15.09 30.49 6.92
CA ASP A 328 -14.91 31.16 8.22
C ASP A 328 -16.25 31.28 8.96
#